data_AF-A0A7Y3U6R2-F1
#
_entry.id   AF-A0A7Y3U6R2-F1
#
_cell.length_a   1.000
_cell.length_b   1.000
_cell.length_c   1.000
_cell.angle_alpha   90.00
_cell.angle_beta   90.00
_cell.angle_gamma   90.00
#
_symmetry.space_group_name_H-M   'P 1'
#
loop_
_entity.id
_entity.type
_entity.pdbx_description
1 polymer ?
#
loop_
_entity_poly.entity_id
_entity_poly.type
_entity_poly.pdbx_seq_one_letter_code
_entity_poly.pdbx_strand_id
1 'polypeptide(L)'
;MNRPQRAHNTIQTRQGGFTLLEVLVTVAITIVLIALLLPALVSVRSRSRAFNCQMNLRSVCFDFEAFASPVVMMDRGDDETAPGLSRDQFRLETFLESQYQIHEFWSRPSSRMVMSTRELGVMACPEVNETVQLQSDTACRDGAVTPPQAVSYSMNLRLDRAEDTVNGIWVTRPVRLDDLVLQVPSLPLVWDTDGAVAAERSITAHYSAPPGDAAAPYGRGREWFPAIGRHGQLQVGFVSGEVLAATEPLEQASWQWTYNP
;
A
#
# COMPACT_ATOMS: atom_id res chain seq x y z
N MET A 1 -90.56 13.16 -29.19
CA MET A 1 -89.17 13.46 -28.79
C MET A 1 -88.48 12.16 -28.39
N ASN A 2 -87.65 11.59 -29.27
CA ASN A 2 -86.83 10.41 -28.97
C ASN A 2 -85.36 10.81 -29.20
N ARG A 3 -84.54 10.82 -28.14
CA ARG A 3 -83.08 10.98 -28.23
C ARG A 3 -82.44 9.59 -28.39
N PRO A 4 -81.56 9.36 -29.37
CA PRO A 4 -80.79 8.14 -29.43
C PRO A 4 -79.64 8.20 -28.41
N GLN A 5 -79.46 7.14 -27.63
CA GLN A 5 -78.24 6.90 -26.87
C GLN A 5 -77.21 6.28 -27.83
N ARG A 6 -76.00 6.85 -27.94
CA ARG A 6 -74.86 6.23 -28.65
C ARG A 6 -73.73 5.93 -27.67
N ALA A 7 -73.24 4.70 -27.80
CA ALA A 7 -72.38 3.97 -26.89
C ALA A 7 -71.03 4.65 -26.61
N HIS A 8 -70.63 4.64 -25.34
CA HIS A 8 -69.24 4.85 -24.92
C HIS A 8 -68.42 3.62 -25.33
N ASN A 9 -67.52 3.80 -26.29
CA ASN A 9 -66.53 2.79 -26.65
C ASN A 9 -65.45 2.78 -25.55
N THR A 10 -65.65 1.96 -24.51
CA THR A 10 -64.63 1.73 -23.48
C THR A 10 -63.54 0.86 -24.10
N ILE A 11 -62.37 1.44 -24.34
CA ILE A 11 -61.16 0.68 -24.66
C ILE A 11 -60.89 -0.21 -23.45
N GLN A 12 -61.28 -1.48 -23.53
CA GLN A 12 -60.93 -2.47 -22.51
C GLN A 12 -59.42 -2.66 -22.55
N THR A 13 -58.72 -1.98 -21.64
CA THR A 13 -57.35 -2.32 -21.30
C THR A 13 -57.38 -3.69 -20.65
N ARG A 14 -57.04 -4.74 -21.42
CA ARG A 14 -56.82 -6.08 -20.89
C ARG A 14 -55.73 -6.00 -19.83
N GLN A 15 -56.13 -6.01 -18.57
CA GLN A 15 -55.20 -6.23 -17.47
C GLN A 15 -54.80 -7.71 -17.49
N GLY A 16 -53.66 -8.00 -18.14
CA GLY A 16 -53.03 -9.32 -18.06
C GLY A 16 -52.44 -9.49 -16.67
N GLY A 17 -53.04 -10.37 -15.86
CA GLY A 17 -52.44 -10.82 -14.60
C GLY A 17 -51.41 -11.91 -14.89
N PHE A 18 -50.23 -11.80 -14.28
CA PHE A 18 -49.21 -12.86 -14.32
C PHE A 18 -49.76 -14.13 -13.69
N THR A 19 -49.50 -15.28 -14.31
CA THR A 19 -49.81 -16.58 -13.73
C THR A 19 -48.80 -16.92 -12.62
N LEU A 20 -49.24 -17.67 -11.60
CA LEU A 20 -48.35 -18.15 -10.53
C LEU A 20 -47.16 -18.95 -11.09
N LEU A 21 -47.37 -19.65 -12.19
CA LEU A 21 -46.34 -20.42 -12.88
C LEU A 21 -45.25 -19.53 -13.50
N GLU A 22 -45.63 -18.44 -14.17
CA GLU A 22 -44.66 -17.50 -14.77
C GLU A 22 -43.74 -16.90 -13.70
N VAL A 23 -44.30 -16.53 -12.55
CA VAL A 23 -43.50 -16.02 -11.42
C VAL A 23 -42.59 -17.10 -10.86
N LEU A 24 -43.08 -18.32 -10.68
CA LEU A 24 -42.32 -19.44 -10.13
C LEU A 24 -41.14 -19.84 -11.01
N VAL A 25 -41.35 -19.99 -12.33
CA VAL A 25 -40.28 -20.32 -13.27
C VAL A 25 -39.25 -19.20 -13.36
N THR A 26 -39.70 -17.94 -13.36
CA THR A 26 -38.78 -16.79 -13.42
C THR A 26 -37.87 -16.75 -12.20
N VAL A 27 -38.42 -16.90 -10.99
CA VAL A 27 -37.63 -16.93 -9.75
C VAL A 27 -36.70 -18.14 -9.71
N ALA A 28 -37.15 -19.30 -10.21
CA ALA A 28 -36.28 -20.49 -10.30
C ALA A 28 -35.07 -20.24 -11.22
N ILE A 29 -35.28 -19.64 -12.39
CA ILE A 29 -34.20 -19.32 -13.33
C ILE A 29 -33.26 -18.27 -12.73
N THR A 30 -33.77 -17.20 -12.10
CA THR A 30 -32.91 -16.17 -11.51
C THR A 30 -32.04 -16.71 -10.37
N ILE A 31 -32.57 -17.61 -9.53
CA ILE A 31 -31.77 -18.27 -8.48
C ILE A 31 -30.63 -19.09 -9.09
N VAL A 32 -30.92 -19.88 -10.13
CA VAL A 32 -29.89 -20.68 -10.81
C VAL A 32 -28.81 -19.78 -11.42
N LEU A 33 -29.20 -18.68 -12.08
CA LEU A 33 -28.24 -17.73 -12.67
C LEU A 33 -27.37 -17.07 -11.60
N ILE A 34 -27.96 -16.59 -10.49
CA ILE A 34 -27.21 -15.96 -9.39
C ILE A 34 -26.24 -16.97 -8.76
N ALA A 35 -26.67 -18.22 -8.55
CA ALA A 35 -25.82 -19.27 -7.98
C ALA A 35 -24.56 -19.53 -8.82
N LEU A 36 -24.67 -19.43 -10.16
CA LEU A 36 -23.52 -19.56 -11.07
C LEU A 36 -22.64 -18.30 -11.11
N LEU A 37 -23.22 -17.11 -10.91
CA LEU A 37 -22.53 -15.81 -10.98
C LEU A 37 -21.74 -15.46 -9.70
N LEU A 38 -22.26 -15.78 -8.53
CA LEU A 38 -21.65 -15.43 -7.24
C LEU A 38 -20.17 -15.86 -7.08
N PRO A 39 -19.75 -17.11 -7.40
CA PRO A 39 -18.34 -17.51 -7.23
C PRO A 39 -17.38 -16.73 -8.13
N ALA A 40 -17.81 -16.38 -9.36
CA ALA A 40 -17.01 -15.58 -10.27
C ALA A 40 -16.80 -14.15 -9.73
N LEU A 41 -17.82 -13.56 -9.10
CA LEU A 41 -17.71 -12.21 -8.53
C LEU A 41 -16.71 -12.11 -7.37
N VAL A 42 -16.59 -13.16 -6.55
CA VAL A 42 -15.64 -13.17 -5.42
C VAL A 42 -14.19 -13.19 -5.92
N SER A 43 -13.89 -14.01 -6.93
CA SER A 43 -12.53 -14.08 -7.51
C SER A 43 -12.15 -12.82 -8.27
N VAL A 44 -13.10 -12.16 -8.94
CA VAL A 44 -12.86 -10.87 -9.59
C VAL A 44 -12.55 -9.79 -8.55
N ARG A 45 -13.28 -9.76 -7.44
CA ARG A 45 -13.04 -8.79 -6.35
C ARG A 45 -11.67 -8.97 -5.69
N SER A 46 -11.23 -10.20 -5.43
CA SER A 46 -9.91 -10.43 -4.84
C SER A 46 -8.80 -9.97 -5.80
N ARG A 47 -8.89 -10.32 -7.09
CA ARG A 47 -7.94 -9.86 -8.11
C ARG A 47 -7.92 -8.34 -8.26
N SER A 48 -9.08 -7.68 -8.17
CA SER A 48 -9.15 -6.22 -8.20
C SER A 48 -8.47 -5.59 -6.98
N ARG A 49 -8.59 -6.19 -5.79
CA ARG A 49 -7.89 -5.71 -4.59
C ARG A 49 -6.37 -5.87 -4.73
N ALA A 50 -5.91 -7.03 -5.18
CA ALA A 50 -4.48 -7.27 -5.46
C ALA A 50 -3.92 -6.28 -6.49
N PHE A 51 -4.64 -6.07 -7.59
CA PHE A 51 -4.28 -5.08 -8.60
C PHE A 51 -4.19 -3.67 -8.01
N ASN A 52 -5.12 -3.29 -7.13
CA ASN A 52 -5.07 -2.00 -6.45
C ASN A 52 -3.86 -1.89 -5.51
N CYS A 53 -3.41 -2.97 -4.85
CA CYS A 53 -2.18 -2.95 -4.04
C CYS A 53 -0.95 -2.67 -4.92
N GLN A 54 -0.85 -3.32 -6.08
CA GLN A 54 0.22 -3.05 -7.06
C GLN A 54 0.18 -1.60 -7.58
N MET A 55 -1.01 -1.07 -7.86
CA MET A 55 -1.16 0.33 -8.29
C MET A 55 -0.76 1.31 -7.20
N ASN A 56 -1.11 1.04 -5.95
CA ASN A 56 -0.70 1.85 -4.81
C ASN A 56 0.83 1.84 -4.62
N LEU A 57 1.50 0.69 -4.74
CA LEU A 57 2.96 0.60 -4.76
C LEU A 57 3.56 1.47 -5.87
N ARG A 58 2.97 1.42 -7.07
CA ARG A 58 3.43 2.24 -8.20
C ARG A 58 3.26 3.74 -7.91
N SER A 59 2.15 4.15 -7.30
CA SER A 59 1.93 5.53 -6.85
C SER A 59 3.02 5.96 -5.86
N VAL A 60 3.33 5.15 -4.85
CA VAL A 60 4.40 5.45 -3.89
C VAL A 60 5.75 5.62 -4.59
N CYS A 61 6.08 4.80 -5.59
CA CYS A 61 7.33 4.98 -6.35
C CYS A 61 7.36 6.31 -7.13
N PHE A 62 6.26 6.71 -7.75
CA PHE A 62 6.19 8.01 -8.43
C PHE A 62 6.27 9.17 -7.46
N ASP A 63 5.64 9.06 -6.29
CA ASP A 63 5.74 10.05 -5.23
C ASP A 63 7.18 10.18 -4.74
N PHE A 64 7.92 9.06 -4.66
CA PHE A 64 9.35 9.07 -4.32
C PHE A 64 10.21 9.77 -5.37
N GLU A 65 9.98 9.52 -6.66
CA GLU A 65 10.72 10.18 -7.74
C GLU A 65 10.53 11.71 -7.69
N ALA A 66 9.29 12.15 -7.49
CA ALA A 66 8.97 13.57 -7.29
C ALA A 66 9.61 14.13 -6.02
N PHE A 67 9.57 13.37 -4.92
CA PHE A 67 10.14 13.78 -3.64
C PHE A 67 11.66 13.91 -3.68
N ALA A 68 12.35 12.95 -4.31
CA ALA A 68 13.80 12.93 -4.45
C ALA A 68 14.33 14.00 -5.42
N SER A 69 13.49 14.48 -6.35
CA SER A 69 13.89 15.49 -7.33
C SER A 69 14.02 16.89 -6.70
N PRO A 70 15.20 17.54 -6.76
CA PRO A 70 15.39 18.90 -6.24
C PRO A 70 14.65 19.98 -7.04
N VAL A 71 14.22 19.64 -8.26
CA VAL A 71 13.47 20.55 -9.14
C VAL A 71 11.97 20.51 -8.83
N VAL A 72 11.45 19.34 -8.46
CA VAL A 72 10.01 19.14 -8.20
C VAL A 72 9.67 19.48 -6.75
N MET A 73 10.46 18.95 -5.81
CA MET A 73 10.29 19.21 -4.39
C MET A 73 11.45 20.09 -3.90
N MET A 74 11.12 21.34 -3.57
CA MET A 74 12.08 22.34 -3.09
C MET A 74 12.07 22.52 -1.57
N ASP A 75 11.03 22.02 -0.89
CA ASP A 75 10.86 22.09 0.56
C ASP A 75 10.51 20.68 1.06
N ARG A 76 11.42 20.08 1.81
CA ARG A 76 11.25 18.73 2.41
C ARG A 76 11.04 18.78 3.92
N GLY A 77 10.59 19.93 4.44
CA GLY A 77 10.28 20.13 5.85
C GLY A 77 11.52 20.33 6.72
N ASP A 78 11.47 19.84 7.96
CA ASP A 78 12.46 20.00 9.01
C ASP A 78 13.80 19.32 8.70
N ASP A 79 13.85 18.43 7.70
CA ASP A 79 15.10 17.88 7.16
C ASP A 79 16.05 18.99 6.69
N GLU A 80 15.55 20.14 6.25
CA GLU A 80 16.39 21.28 5.87
C GLU A 80 16.93 22.06 7.08
N THR A 81 16.31 21.88 8.25
CA THR A 81 16.70 22.54 9.51
C THR A 81 17.55 21.65 10.41
N ALA A 82 17.56 20.34 10.15
CA ALA A 82 18.36 19.40 10.91
C ALA A 82 19.86 19.64 10.66
N PRO A 83 20.69 19.73 11.73
CA PRO A 83 22.11 20.05 11.59
C PRO A 83 22.83 19.07 10.68
N GLY A 84 23.50 19.60 9.65
CA GLY A 84 24.36 18.83 8.75
C GLY A 84 23.68 18.27 7.49
N LEU A 85 22.45 18.68 7.16
CA LEU A 85 21.85 18.41 5.86
C LEU A 85 22.13 19.53 4.86
N SER A 86 22.48 19.16 3.63
CA SER A 86 22.36 20.06 2.47
C SER A 86 20.89 20.12 2.03
N ARG A 87 20.46 21.21 1.38
CA ARG A 87 19.08 21.37 0.86
C ARG A 87 18.63 20.25 -0.09
N ASP A 88 19.60 19.60 -0.73
CA ASP A 88 19.35 18.54 -1.72
C ASP A 88 19.26 17.15 -1.08
N GLN A 89 19.46 17.06 0.24
CA GLN A 89 19.46 15.80 0.97
C GLN A 89 18.18 15.60 1.79
N PHE A 90 17.78 14.36 1.95
CA PHE A 90 16.60 13.97 2.71
C PHE A 90 16.73 12.60 3.37
N ARG A 91 15.87 12.31 4.35
CA ARG A 91 15.71 10.97 4.94
C ARG A 91 14.58 10.22 4.27
N LEU A 92 14.74 8.90 4.17
CA LEU A 92 13.65 8.01 3.77
C LEU A 92 12.45 8.09 4.74
N GLU A 93 12.71 8.34 6.03
CA GLU A 93 11.70 8.59 7.05
C GLU A 93 10.78 9.77 6.72
N THR A 94 11.34 10.90 6.30
CA THR A 94 10.56 12.08 5.90
C THR A 94 9.68 11.78 4.70
N PHE A 95 10.20 11.04 3.71
CA PHE A 95 9.38 10.56 2.61
C PHE A 95 8.21 9.69 3.12
N LEU A 96 8.49 8.69 3.97
CA LEU A 96 7.46 7.83 4.56
C LEU A 96 6.39 8.61 5.33
N GLU A 97 6.80 9.59 6.13
CA GLU A 97 5.90 10.46 6.89
C GLU A 97 5.01 11.31 5.98
N SER A 98 5.55 11.80 4.86
CA SER A 98 4.77 12.49 3.83
C SER A 98 3.67 11.58 3.26
N GLN A 99 3.93 10.29 3.07
CA GLN A 99 2.95 9.36 2.52
C GLN A 99 1.79 9.10 3.48
N TYR A 100 2.07 9.07 4.78
CA TYR A 100 1.05 8.97 5.83
C TYR A 100 0.45 10.32 6.24
N GLN A 101 0.95 11.43 5.70
CA GLN A 101 0.57 12.81 6.04
C GLN A 101 0.65 13.05 7.56
N ILE A 102 1.73 12.57 8.18
CA ILE A 102 1.99 12.66 9.61
C ILE A 102 3.22 13.50 9.94
N HIS A 103 3.50 13.65 11.24
CA HIS A 103 4.62 14.44 11.75
C HIS A 103 4.53 15.90 11.26
N GLU A 104 5.54 16.40 10.57
CA GLU A 104 5.60 17.75 10.00
C GLU A 104 4.56 18.01 8.88
N PHE A 105 4.04 16.95 8.25
CA PHE A 105 3.00 17.05 7.23
C PHE A 105 1.59 17.07 7.84
N TRP A 106 1.47 17.07 9.17
CA TRP A 106 0.21 17.02 9.88
C TRP A 106 -0.44 18.41 9.98
N SER A 107 -1.48 18.65 9.18
CA SER A 107 -2.18 19.94 9.09
C SER A 107 -3.26 20.19 10.16
N ARG A 108 -3.53 19.21 11.05
CA ARG A 108 -4.61 19.26 12.05
C ARG A 108 -4.05 19.53 13.45
N PRO A 109 -4.86 20.02 14.42
CA PRO A 109 -4.40 20.12 15.81
C PRO A 109 -3.88 18.75 16.32
N SER A 110 -2.80 18.78 17.10
CA SER A 110 -2.12 17.58 17.59
C SER A 110 -3.12 16.63 18.28
N SER A 111 -3.39 15.52 17.62
CA SER A 111 -4.41 14.55 17.97
C SER A 111 -4.04 13.15 17.48
N ARG A 112 -4.67 12.15 18.09
CA ARG A 112 -4.68 10.77 17.60
C ARG A 112 -5.88 10.59 16.68
N MET A 113 -5.66 10.01 15.51
CA MET A 113 -6.71 9.69 14.56
C MET A 113 -6.83 8.19 14.40
N VAL A 114 -8.02 7.65 14.60
CA VAL A 114 -8.32 6.24 14.32
C VAL A 114 -9.17 6.18 13.06
N MET A 115 -8.75 5.40 12.08
CA MET A 115 -9.47 5.24 10.81
C MET A 115 -9.36 3.80 10.31
N SER A 116 -10.12 3.46 9.26
CA SER A 116 -9.92 2.20 8.56
C SER A 116 -8.66 2.28 7.71
N THR A 117 -7.94 1.17 7.53
CA THR A 117 -6.84 1.09 6.55
C THR A 117 -7.29 1.54 5.15
N ARG A 118 -8.56 1.34 4.78
CA ARG A 118 -9.09 1.77 3.48
C ARG A 118 -9.10 3.29 3.27
N GLU A 119 -8.95 4.06 4.35
CA GLU A 119 -8.94 5.53 4.34
C GLU A 119 -7.51 6.10 4.29
N LEU A 120 -6.46 5.26 4.41
CA LEU A 120 -5.05 5.65 4.33
C LEU A 120 -4.55 6.00 2.91
N GLY A 121 -5.42 5.95 1.91
CA GLY A 121 -5.05 6.24 0.52
C GLY A 121 -4.00 5.27 -0.02
N VAL A 122 -2.90 5.82 -0.55
CA VAL A 122 -1.83 5.06 -1.24
C VAL A 122 -1.06 4.12 -0.31
N MET A 123 -1.04 4.37 1.00
CA MET A 123 -0.29 3.56 1.98
C MET A 123 -1.05 2.33 2.50
N ALA A 124 -2.23 2.02 1.93
CA ALA A 124 -2.98 0.82 2.26
C ALA A 124 -3.18 -0.11 1.07
N CYS A 125 -3.01 -1.40 1.31
CA CYS A 125 -3.42 -2.46 0.40
C CYS A 125 -4.88 -2.84 0.74
N PRO A 126 -5.84 -2.79 -0.21
CA PRO A 126 -7.25 -3.11 0.06
C PRO A 126 -7.54 -4.53 0.55
N GLU A 127 -6.54 -5.42 0.55
CA GLU A 127 -6.62 -6.74 1.17
C GLU A 127 -6.41 -6.71 2.69
N VAL A 128 -5.72 -5.69 3.20
CA VAL A 128 -5.57 -5.45 4.63
C VAL A 128 -6.78 -4.67 5.12
N ASN A 129 -7.54 -5.26 6.03
CA ASN A 129 -8.78 -4.68 6.55
C ASN A 129 -8.70 -4.55 8.06
N GLU A 130 -7.90 -3.58 8.51
CA GLU A 130 -7.63 -3.30 9.91
C GLU A 130 -8.06 -1.87 10.27
N THR A 131 -8.00 -1.56 11.56
CA THR A 131 -8.05 -0.18 12.04
C THR A 131 -6.64 0.31 12.29
N VAL A 132 -6.32 1.49 11.77
CA VAL A 132 -5.04 2.16 11.96
C VAL A 132 -5.22 3.37 12.87
N GLN A 133 -4.24 3.60 13.74
CA GLN A 133 -4.10 4.79 14.55
C GLN A 133 -2.89 5.58 14.05
N LEU A 134 -3.13 6.83 13.71
CA LEU A 134 -2.11 7.82 13.36
C LEU A 134 -1.91 8.76 14.54
N GLN A 135 -0.66 8.98 14.94
CA GLN A 135 -0.27 9.90 15.99
C GLN A 135 0.56 11.04 15.39
N SER A 136 0.17 12.27 15.71
CA SER A 136 0.94 13.49 15.38
C SER A 136 2.21 13.58 16.24
N ASP A 137 3.18 14.37 15.77
CA ASP A 137 4.43 14.69 16.49
C ASP A 137 5.25 13.45 16.90
N THR A 138 5.04 12.33 16.22
CA THR A 138 5.75 11.07 16.43
C THR A 138 6.23 10.59 15.08
N ALA A 139 7.45 10.06 15.02
CA ALA A 139 8.00 9.52 13.79
C ALA A 139 7.45 8.11 13.50
N CYS A 140 7.42 7.71 12.22
CA CYS A 140 6.99 6.36 11.83
C CYS A 140 7.77 5.26 12.57
N ARG A 141 9.07 5.47 12.78
CA ARG A 141 9.94 4.52 13.48
C ARG A 141 9.56 4.32 14.95
N ASP A 142 8.95 5.34 15.56
CA ASP A 142 8.59 5.40 16.98
C ASP A 142 7.12 5.05 17.24
N GLY A 143 6.41 4.53 16.23
CA GLY A 143 5.04 4.06 16.36
C GLY A 143 3.99 5.14 16.08
N ALA A 144 4.26 6.07 15.17
CA ALA A 144 3.27 7.02 14.70
C ALA A 144 2.10 6.36 13.95
N VAL A 145 2.31 5.18 13.37
CA VAL A 145 1.28 4.37 12.72
C VAL A 145 1.20 3.03 13.45
N THR A 146 0.04 2.75 14.05
CA THR A 146 -0.18 1.52 14.82
C THR A 146 -1.55 0.91 14.53
N PRO A 147 -1.73 -0.40 14.77
CA PRO A 147 -0.70 -1.37 15.15
C PRO A 147 0.10 -1.84 13.91
N PRO A 148 1.26 -2.51 14.06
CA PRO A 148 2.10 -2.92 12.91
C PRO A 148 1.37 -3.79 11.88
N GLN A 149 0.34 -4.54 12.31
CA GLN A 149 -0.50 -5.36 11.42
C GLN A 149 -1.32 -4.55 10.41
N ALA A 150 -1.58 -3.27 10.69
CA ALA A 150 -2.28 -2.37 9.79
C ALA A 150 -1.38 -1.82 8.66
N VAL A 151 -0.06 -2.00 8.77
CA VAL A 151 0.90 -1.52 7.77
C VAL A 151 0.92 -2.46 6.58
N SER A 152 0.67 -1.90 5.39
CA SER A 152 0.57 -2.68 4.15
C SER A 152 1.89 -2.83 3.40
N TYR A 153 2.75 -1.79 3.47
CA TYR A 153 3.98 -1.70 2.70
C TYR A 153 5.17 -1.33 3.62
N SER A 154 6.33 -1.91 3.34
CA SER A 154 7.60 -1.54 3.98
C SER A 154 8.51 -0.87 2.96
N MET A 155 9.32 0.08 3.43
CA MET A 155 10.43 0.66 2.68
C MET A 155 11.74 -0.07 2.97
N ASN A 156 12.70 0.10 2.06
CA ASN A 156 14.02 -0.49 2.18
C ASN A 156 14.80 0.10 3.36
N LEU A 157 14.97 -0.69 4.42
CA LEU A 157 15.66 -0.28 5.63
C LEU A 157 17.12 0.16 5.36
N ARG A 158 17.79 -0.39 4.34
CA ARG A 158 19.16 0.01 3.98
C ARG A 158 19.25 1.43 3.42
N LEU A 159 18.14 1.99 2.94
CA LEU A 159 18.04 3.38 2.51
C LEU A 159 17.74 4.35 3.67
N ASP A 160 17.32 3.85 4.84
CA ASP A 160 17.26 4.62 6.10
C ASP A 160 18.57 4.49 6.88
N ARG A 161 19.12 3.28 6.94
CA ARG A 161 20.31 2.93 7.71
C ARG A 161 21.23 1.96 6.97
N ALA A 162 22.39 2.45 6.58
CA ALA A 162 23.44 1.70 5.90
C ALA A 162 24.20 0.82 6.89
N GLU A 163 24.61 -0.37 6.43
CA GLU A 163 25.47 -1.29 7.18
C GLU A 163 26.93 -0.84 6.99
N ASP A 164 27.68 -0.64 8.08
CA ASP A 164 29.08 -0.21 8.01
C ASP A 164 29.94 -1.01 8.98
N THR A 165 31.25 -1.01 8.77
CA THR A 165 32.22 -1.71 9.61
C THR A 165 33.25 -0.73 10.18
N VAL A 166 33.24 -0.57 11.50
CA VAL A 166 34.23 0.25 12.21
C VAL A 166 35.14 -0.68 13.00
N ASN A 167 36.42 -0.74 12.62
CA ASN A 167 37.43 -1.60 13.25
C ASN A 167 37.03 -3.10 13.28
N GLY A 168 36.35 -3.58 12.23
CA GLY A 168 35.87 -4.97 12.15
C GLY A 168 34.58 -5.25 12.93
N ILE A 169 33.96 -4.23 13.54
CA ILE A 169 32.66 -4.34 14.22
C ILE A 169 31.58 -3.75 13.32
N TRP A 170 30.53 -4.52 13.07
CA TRP A 170 29.36 -4.08 12.34
C TRP A 170 28.56 -3.04 13.12
N VAL A 171 28.23 -1.95 12.44
CA VAL A 171 27.40 -0.84 12.95
C VAL A 171 26.42 -0.40 11.87
N THR A 172 25.36 0.31 12.26
CA THR A 172 24.45 0.96 11.31
C THR A 172 24.64 2.45 11.35
N ARG A 173 24.68 3.12 10.20
CA ARG A 173 24.73 4.59 10.11
C ARG A 173 23.48 5.13 9.43
N PRO A 174 22.91 6.25 9.92
CA PRO A 174 21.81 6.90 9.22
C PRO A 174 22.25 7.36 7.84
N VAL A 175 21.38 7.15 6.84
CA VAL A 175 21.62 7.51 5.44
C VAL A 175 20.97 8.85 5.16
N ARG A 176 21.65 9.67 4.35
CA ARG A 176 21.09 10.87 3.73
C ARG A 176 21.03 10.61 2.24
N LEU A 177 19.83 10.55 1.69
CA LEU A 177 19.60 10.35 0.27
C LEU A 177 19.61 11.70 -0.43
N ASP A 178 19.99 11.70 -1.70
CA ASP A 178 19.88 12.81 -2.63
C ASP A 178 19.32 12.28 -3.96
N ASP A 179 19.27 13.11 -4.99
CA ASP A 179 18.74 12.74 -6.31
C ASP A 179 19.58 11.69 -7.05
N LEU A 180 20.81 11.42 -6.63
CA LEU A 180 21.65 10.37 -7.21
C LEU A 180 21.05 8.98 -7.00
N VAL A 181 20.21 8.80 -5.96
CA VAL A 181 19.48 7.54 -5.74
C VAL A 181 18.63 7.16 -6.96
N LEU A 182 18.14 8.15 -7.72
CA LEU A 182 17.34 7.95 -8.93
C LEU A 182 18.16 7.36 -10.09
N GLN A 183 19.48 7.41 -10.03
CA GLN A 183 20.38 6.83 -11.04
C GLN A 183 20.54 5.30 -10.89
N VAL A 184 19.94 4.70 -9.85
CA VAL A 184 19.95 3.27 -9.59
C VAL A 184 18.54 2.69 -9.82
N PRO A 185 18.09 2.54 -11.08
CA PRO A 185 16.69 2.22 -11.38
C PRO A 185 16.24 0.85 -10.87
N SER A 186 17.16 -0.09 -10.67
CA SER A 186 16.86 -1.43 -10.15
C SER A 186 17.02 -1.57 -8.64
N LEU A 187 17.09 -0.44 -7.93
CA LEU A 187 17.08 -0.37 -6.47
C LEU A 187 15.66 -0.60 -5.92
N PRO A 188 15.42 -1.67 -5.14
CA PRO A 188 14.16 -1.86 -4.43
C PRO A 188 13.92 -0.73 -3.43
N LEU A 189 12.76 -0.08 -3.54
CA LEU A 189 12.36 1.04 -2.69
C LEU A 189 11.33 0.60 -1.65
N VAL A 190 10.24 -0.02 -2.10
CA VAL A 190 9.05 -0.32 -1.30
C VAL A 190 8.47 -1.67 -1.72
N TRP A 191 7.87 -2.42 -0.80
CA TRP A 191 7.23 -3.71 -1.11
C TRP A 191 6.10 -4.05 -0.15
N ASP A 192 5.27 -5.00 -0.56
CA ASP A 192 4.22 -5.58 0.28
C ASP A 192 4.81 -6.30 1.50
N THR A 193 4.30 -5.97 2.69
CA THR A 193 4.88 -6.43 3.95
C THR A 193 3.87 -7.08 4.86
N ASP A 194 4.23 -8.17 5.54
CA ASP A 194 3.35 -8.83 6.51
C ASP A 194 3.51 -8.20 7.90
N GLY A 195 2.67 -7.20 8.17
CA GLY A 195 2.65 -6.50 9.45
C GLY A 195 2.36 -7.39 10.67
N ALA A 196 1.71 -8.55 10.48
CA ALA A 196 1.49 -9.52 11.56
C ALA A 196 2.80 -10.13 12.05
N VAL A 197 3.67 -10.53 11.12
CA VAL A 197 5.00 -11.07 11.43
C VAL A 197 5.88 -10.02 12.10
N ALA A 198 5.81 -8.76 11.66
CA ALA A 198 6.52 -7.65 12.31
C ALA A 198 6.05 -7.45 13.76
N ALA A 199 4.73 -7.50 13.99
CA ALA A 199 4.16 -7.36 15.33
C ALA A 199 4.57 -8.51 16.27
N GLU A 200 4.56 -9.75 15.79
CA GLU A 200 5.03 -10.92 16.57
C GLU A 200 6.48 -10.75 17.03
N ARG A 201 7.31 -10.11 16.20
CA ARG A 201 8.72 -9.84 16.49
C ARG A 201 8.94 -8.54 17.28
N SER A 202 7.88 -7.81 17.63
CA SER A 202 7.92 -6.51 18.30
C SER A 202 8.82 -5.50 17.56
N ILE A 203 8.74 -5.48 16.23
CA ILE A 203 9.46 -4.54 15.37
C ILE A 203 8.47 -3.71 14.55
N THR A 204 8.92 -2.55 14.08
CA THR A 204 8.13 -1.71 13.17
C THR A 204 7.97 -2.39 11.81
N ALA A 205 6.78 -2.28 11.23
CA ALA A 205 6.47 -2.84 9.92
C ALA A 205 6.81 -1.89 8.76
N HIS A 206 7.21 -0.65 9.03
CA HIS A 206 7.49 0.33 7.98
C HIS A 206 8.80 0.12 7.25
N TYR A 207 9.75 -0.57 7.87
CA TYR A 207 11.06 -0.80 7.31
C TYR A 207 11.34 -2.29 7.32
N SER A 208 11.83 -2.79 6.19
CA SER A 208 12.22 -4.17 6.05
C SER A 208 13.54 -4.22 5.29
N ALA A 209 14.36 -5.23 5.56
CA ALA A 209 15.60 -5.49 4.85
C ALA A 209 15.75 -6.99 4.61
N PRO A 210 16.08 -7.42 3.37
CA PRO A 210 16.50 -8.79 3.15
C PRO A 210 17.68 -9.20 4.02
N PRO A 211 17.78 -10.49 4.38
CA PRO A 211 18.97 -11.02 5.01
C PRO A 211 20.21 -10.82 4.12
N GLY A 212 21.36 -10.64 4.75
CA GLY A 212 22.66 -10.47 4.13
C GLY A 212 23.72 -11.32 4.83
N ASP A 213 24.94 -10.79 4.99
CA ASP A 213 25.97 -11.43 5.80
C ASP A 213 25.45 -11.64 7.23
N ALA A 214 25.50 -12.87 7.75
CA ALA A 214 24.99 -13.23 9.08
C ALA A 214 25.62 -12.42 10.23
N ALA A 215 26.80 -11.84 10.02
CA ALA A 215 27.47 -10.95 10.96
C ALA A 215 26.95 -9.50 10.89
N ALA A 216 26.40 -9.09 9.74
CA ALA A 216 25.86 -7.76 9.54
C ALA A 216 24.54 -7.55 10.32
N PRO A 217 24.17 -6.30 10.64
CA PRO A 217 23.01 -5.99 11.48
C PRO A 217 21.70 -6.60 10.97
N TYR A 218 21.48 -6.63 9.64
CA TYR A 218 20.27 -7.17 9.03
C TYR A 218 20.46 -8.62 8.52
N GLY A 219 21.64 -9.19 8.73
CA GLY A 219 22.07 -10.50 8.25
C GLY A 219 21.14 -11.67 8.58
N ARG A 220 20.55 -11.63 9.78
CA ARG A 220 19.76 -12.73 10.33
C ARG A 220 18.30 -12.74 9.86
N GLY A 221 17.89 -11.78 9.03
CA GLY A 221 16.54 -11.72 8.46
C GLY A 221 15.44 -11.41 9.49
N ARG A 222 15.79 -10.85 10.66
CA ARG A 222 14.81 -10.45 11.68
C ARG A 222 13.89 -9.36 11.14
N GLU A 223 14.45 -8.43 10.38
CA GLU A 223 13.81 -7.32 9.70
C GLU A 223 13.26 -7.71 8.31
N TRP A 224 13.21 -9.01 7.98
CA TRP A 224 12.64 -9.50 6.72
C TRP A 224 11.29 -10.19 6.95
N PHE A 225 10.22 -9.57 6.47
CA PHE A 225 8.84 -10.07 6.61
C PHE A 225 7.96 -9.73 5.39
N PRO A 226 8.30 -10.25 4.18
CA PRO A 226 7.55 -9.97 2.96
C PRO A 226 6.17 -10.63 2.94
N ALA A 227 5.15 -9.97 2.37
CA ALA A 227 3.79 -10.52 2.28
C ALA A 227 3.56 -11.47 1.08
N ILE A 228 4.45 -12.44 0.87
CA ILE A 228 4.37 -13.40 -0.25
C ILE A 228 3.03 -14.16 -0.24
N GLY A 229 2.49 -14.47 0.95
CA GLY A 229 1.25 -15.24 1.10
C GLY A 229 -0.01 -14.57 0.55
N ARG A 230 -0.04 -13.23 0.39
CA ARG A 230 -1.23 -12.52 -0.14
C ARG A 230 -1.43 -12.74 -1.64
N HIS A 231 -0.34 -12.81 -2.39
CA HIS A 231 -0.36 -12.87 -3.86
C HIS A 231 0.37 -14.08 -4.44
N GLY A 232 0.92 -14.96 -3.59
CA GLY A 232 1.86 -16.01 -3.97
C GLY A 232 3.21 -15.49 -4.44
N GLN A 233 3.41 -14.16 -4.47
CA GLN A 233 4.59 -13.46 -4.95
C GLN A 233 4.76 -12.18 -4.12
N LEU A 234 6.01 -11.77 -3.89
CA LEU A 234 6.31 -10.45 -3.34
C LEU A 234 6.20 -9.41 -4.45
N GLN A 235 5.42 -8.37 -4.23
CA GLN A 235 5.41 -7.18 -5.10
C GLN A 235 6.44 -6.18 -4.59
N VAL A 236 7.31 -5.72 -5.47
CA VAL A 236 8.39 -4.79 -5.16
C VAL A 236 8.32 -3.62 -6.13
N GLY A 237 8.19 -2.42 -5.57
CA GLY A 237 8.37 -1.15 -6.25
C GLY A 237 9.83 -0.70 -6.22
N PHE A 238 10.31 -0.23 -7.36
CA PHE A 238 11.68 0.23 -7.57
C PHE A 238 11.75 1.74 -7.65
N VAL A 239 12.94 2.30 -7.43
CA VAL A 239 13.19 3.73 -7.57
C VAL A 239 12.85 4.25 -8.97
N SER A 240 12.91 3.41 -10.00
CA SER A 240 12.49 3.73 -11.38
C SER A 240 10.99 3.92 -11.60
N GLY A 241 10.14 3.63 -10.60
CA GLY A 241 8.69 3.57 -10.79
C GLY A 241 8.16 2.22 -11.30
N GLU A 242 9.04 1.26 -11.63
CA GLU A 242 8.62 -0.09 -11.98
C GLU A 242 8.13 -0.86 -10.75
N VAL A 243 7.14 -1.73 -10.94
CA VAL A 243 6.65 -2.67 -9.92
C VAL A 243 6.75 -4.07 -10.51
N LEU A 244 7.54 -4.94 -9.87
CA LEU A 244 7.77 -6.32 -10.31
C LEU A 244 7.34 -7.29 -9.21
N ALA A 245 6.99 -8.51 -9.64
CA ALA A 245 6.54 -9.59 -8.76
C ALA A 245 7.48 -10.79 -8.87
N ALA A 246 7.85 -11.39 -7.74
CA ALA A 246 8.65 -12.62 -7.73
C ALA A 246 8.23 -13.56 -6.59
N THR A 247 8.25 -14.87 -6.85
CA THR A 247 8.13 -15.92 -5.82
C THR A 247 9.40 -16.00 -4.97
N GLU A 248 10.55 -15.85 -5.62
CA GLU A 248 11.89 -15.90 -5.02
C GLU A 248 12.59 -14.56 -5.29
N PRO A 249 12.23 -13.50 -4.52
CA PRO A 249 12.72 -12.15 -4.77
C PRO A 249 14.22 -11.97 -4.57
N LEU A 250 14.83 -12.81 -3.72
CA LEU A 250 16.27 -12.74 -3.42
C LEU A 250 17.15 -13.39 -4.49
N GLU A 251 16.57 -14.21 -5.36
CA GLU A 251 17.28 -14.85 -6.49
C GLU A 251 17.27 -13.97 -7.76
N GLN A 252 16.58 -12.83 -7.72
CA GLN A 252 16.48 -11.91 -8.84
C GLN A 252 17.80 -11.14 -9.01
N ALA A 253 18.64 -11.59 -9.95
CA ALA A 253 19.96 -11.01 -10.19
C ALA A 253 19.95 -9.52 -10.60
N SER A 254 18.84 -9.03 -11.16
CA SER A 254 18.70 -7.62 -11.55
C SER A 254 18.35 -6.69 -10.38
N TRP A 255 17.89 -7.23 -9.24
CA TRP A 255 17.39 -6.45 -8.11
C TRP A 255 18.52 -6.14 -7.12
N GLN A 256 18.79 -4.86 -6.87
CA GLN A 256 19.94 -4.44 -6.06
C GLN A 256 19.62 -4.44 -4.55
N TRP A 257 19.33 -5.61 -3.99
CA TRP A 257 19.04 -5.77 -2.55
C TRP A 257 20.22 -5.43 -1.63
N THR A 258 21.45 -5.57 -2.14
CA THR A 258 22.69 -5.31 -1.41
C THR A 258 23.17 -3.86 -1.57
N TYR A 259 22.40 -3.00 -2.24
CA TYR A 259 22.73 -1.59 -2.35
C TYR A 259 22.85 -0.99 -0.95
N ASN A 260 23.97 -0.29 -0.72
CA ASN A 260 24.33 0.28 0.55
C ASN A 260 24.97 1.66 0.28
N PRO A 261 24.23 2.76 0.51
CA PRO A 261 24.67 4.12 0.22
C PRO A 261 25.73 4.64 1.19
#